data_AF-A0A822CSD8-F1
#
_entry.id   AF-A0A822CSD8-F1
#
_cell.length_a   1.000
_cell.length_b   1.000
_cell.length_c   1.000
_cell.angle_alpha   90.00
_cell.angle_beta   90.00
_cell.angle_gamma   90.00
#
_symmetry.space_group_name_H-M   'P 1'
#
loop_
_entity.id
_entity.type
_entity.pdbx_description
1 polymer ?
#
loop_
_entity_poly.entity_id
_entity_poly.type
_entity_poly.pdbx_seq_one_letter_code
_entity_poly.pdbx_strand_id
1 'polypeptide(L)' 'NNASAAARNICAALGEGAVADRTCRDWLKRFREGDMSLEDRTRTGR' A
#
# COMPACT_ATOMS: atom_id res chain seq x y z
N ASN A 1 11.11 13.06 0.41
CA ASN A 1 10.89 11.87 1.27
C ASN A 1 9.42 11.88 1.71
N ASN A 2 8.48 11.41 0.88
CA ASN A 2 7.02 11.59 1.08
C ASN A 2 6.28 10.27 1.38
N ALA A 3 6.96 9.30 1.99
CA ALA A 3 6.35 8.02 2.37
C ALA A 3 5.18 8.20 3.35
N SER A 4 5.32 9.12 4.32
CA SER A 4 4.30 9.40 5.33
C SER A 4 3.06 10.10 4.76
N ALA A 5 3.22 10.96 3.75
CA ALA A 5 2.10 11.62 3.09
C ALA A 5 1.32 10.64 2.19
N ALA A 6 2.03 9.77 1.47
CA ALA A 6 1.42 8.70 0.69
C ALA A 6 0.62 7.74 1.59
N ALA A 7 1.20 7.30 2.71
CA ALA A 7 0.50 6.44 3.67
C ALA A 7 -0.78 7.09 4.22
N ARG A 8 -0.73 8.39 4.56
CA ARG A 8 -1.91 9.15 5.02
C ARG A 8 -3.00 9.25 3.96
N ASN A 9 -2.63 9.57 2.72
CA ASN A 9 -3.59 9.65 1.61
C ASN A 9 -4.24 8.30 1.30
N ILE A 10 -3.47 7.21 1.36
CA ILE A 10 -3.98 5.85 1.15
C ILE A 10 -4.95 5.45 2.28
N CYS A 11 -4.59 5.69 3.54
CA CYS A 11 -5.50 5.44 4.67
C CYS A 11 -6.77 6.31 4.59
N ALA A 12 -6.65 7.58 4.17
CA ALA A 12 -7.79 8.47 4.00
C ALA A 12 -8.71 8.03 2.85
N ALA A 13 -8.16 7.54 1.74
CA ALA A 13 -8.93 7.09 0.57
C ALA A 13 -9.62 5.75 0.78
N LEU A 14 -9.00 4.83 1.54
CA LEU A 14 -9.52 3.48 1.76
C LEU A 14 -10.40 3.38 3.01
N GLY A 15 -10.27 4.34 3.95
CA GLY A 15 -10.99 4.34 5.22
C GLY A 15 -10.13 3.78 6.35
N GLU A 16 -10.28 4.36 7.55
CA GLU A 16 -9.49 3.97 8.72
C GLU A 16 -9.75 2.50 9.09
N GLY A 17 -8.76 1.64 8.83
CA GLY A 17 -8.85 0.19 9.07
C GLY A 17 -9.14 -0.67 7.82
N ALA A 18 -9.36 -0.08 6.65
CA ALA A 18 -9.58 -0.85 5.42
C ALA A 18 -8.34 -1.61 4.94
N VAL A 19 -7.15 -1.15 5.33
CA VAL A 19 -5.89 -1.81 5.00
C VAL A 19 -4.91 -1.72 6.16
N ALA A 20 -4.23 -2.82 6.46
CA ALA A 20 -3.19 -2.86 7.47
C ALA A 20 -1.96 -2.02 7.04
N ASP A 21 -1.27 -1.39 8.00
CA ASP A 21 -0.02 -0.63 7.77
C ASP A 21 0.99 -1.43 6.91
N ARG A 22 1.04 -2.74 7.13
CA ARG A 22 1.90 -3.66 6.38
C ARG A 22 1.59 -3.69 4.88
N THR A 23 0.31 -3.67 4.50
CA THR A 23 -0.11 -3.64 3.10
C THR A 23 0.19 -2.28 2.46
N CYS A 24 -0.04 -1.19 3.18
CA CYS A 24 0.35 0.16 2.72
C CYS A 24 1.85 0.28 2.44
N ARG A 25 2.70 -0.30 3.30
CA ARG A 25 4.16 -0.34 3.09
C ARG A 25 4.55 -1.16 1.86
N ASP A 26 3.87 -2.29 1.62
CA ASP A 26 4.13 -3.15 0.47
C ASP A 26 3.77 -2.44 -0.84
N TRP A 27 2.59 -1.82 -0.91
CA TRP A 27 2.19 -0.98 -2.04
C TRP A 27 3.14 0.20 -2.26
N LEU A 28 3.57 0.89 -1.21
CA LEU A 28 4.51 1.99 -1.35
C LEU A 28 5.85 1.54 -1.96
N LYS A 29 6.32 0.34 -1.60
CA LYS A 29 7.52 -0.24 -2.20
C LYS A 29 7.30 -0.50 -3.70
N ARG A 30 6.16 -1.09 -4.06
CA ARG A 30 5.79 -1.39 -5.46
C ARG A 30 5.60 -0.13 -6.31
N PHE A 31 4.99 0.91 -5.75
CA PHE A 31 4.86 2.21 -6.40
C PHE A 31 6.21 2.83 -6.76
N ARG A 32 7.25 2.59 -5.94
CA ARG A 32 8.61 3.05 -6.25
C ARG A 32 9.27 2.23 -7.37
N GLU A 33 8.83 1.00 -7.58
CA GLU A 33 9.26 0.12 -8.67
C GLU A 33 8.43 0.32 -9.96
N GLY A 34 7.42 1.21 -9.93
CA GLY A 34 6.55 1.53 -11.07
C GLY A 34 5.27 0.68 -11.15
N ASP A 35 5.06 -0.22 -10.19
CA ASP A 35 3.87 -1.07 -10.09
C ASP A 35 2.80 -0.35 -9.25
N MET A 36 1.76 0.16 -9.92
CA MET A 36 0.65 0.90 -9.34
C MET A 36 -0.55 0.02 -8.94
N SER A 37 -0.41 -1.30 -8.95
CA SER A 37 -1.52 -2.19 -8.61
C SER A 37 -1.81 -2.19 -7.10
N LEU A 38 -3.06 -1.83 -6.78
CA LEU A 38 -3.65 -1.91 -5.44
C LEU A 38 -4.21 -3.30 -5.11
N GLU A 39 -4.03 -4.28 -6.00
CA GLU A 39 -4.45 -5.65 -5.73
C GLU A 39 -3.62 -6.22 -4.56
N ASP A 40 -4.31 -6.79 -3.57
CA ASP A 40 -3.69 -7.73 -2.64
C ASP A 40 -3.21 -8.89 -3.50
N ARG A 41 -1.89 -8.93 -3.77
CA ARG A 41 -1.32 -10.10 -4.39
C ARG A 41 -1.47 -11.20 -3.35
N THR A 42 -2.46 -12.08 -3.58
CA THR A 42 -2.57 -13.36 -2.90
C THR A 42 -1.17 -13.90 -2.78
N ARG A 43 -0.65 -13.99 -1.56
CA ARG A 43 0.69 -14.52 -1.30
C ARG A 43 0.73 -15.86 -2.00
N THR A 44 1.38 -15.95 -3.16
CA THR A 44 1.56 -17.22 -3.87
C THR A 44 2.63 -17.98 -3.10
N GLY A 45 2.26 -18.42 -1.90
CA GLY A 45 3.06 -19.29 -1.08
C GLY A 45 2.88 -20.70 -1.63
N ARG A 46 3.98 -21.27 -2.10
CA ARG A 46 4.27 -22.67 -1.84
C ARG A 46 5.75 -22.81 -1.52
#